data_AF-A0A6A6FKM6-F1
#
_entry.id   AF-A0A6A6FKM6-F1
#
_cell.length_a   1.000
_cell.length_b   1.000
_cell.length_c   1.000
_cell.angle_alpha   90.00
_cell.angle_beta   90.00
_cell.angle_gamma   90.00
#
_symmetry.space_group_name_H-M   'P 1'
#
loop_
_entity.id
_entity.type
_entity.pdbx_description
1 polymer ?
#
loop_
_entity_poly.entity_id
_entity_poly.type
_entity_poly.pdbx_seq_one_letter_code
_entity_poly.pdbx_strand_id
1 'polypeptide(L)'
;MAAKTTAAAIFEGLKGSWRLRRSLNSQLAGFPSGTFEGIAKFTPRTPTAHSAAGELVYSEQGELKTDNGFTLKANRKYVYRYDADEDKISAWFIKEDTKAQDGAEEVDYLFHDLEIDSKGNGVAGRGEHLCELDMYWAYYEFRLPKVAEVGDDEKMNVFGVRPRLTALGRISPFCTELAMVVVSNESPPTSLSGQTEDAPELDLITHTEEKLGQILGQLHNLRELYIRVRGGPTWPGPSPTETTLIALRLALQRARLPKLRTLLLDPVHAAGLLYLRWAGFGAFSTSLYCSRHIELPSTHIWTNLTELDLRIRNPAVTRNLSDNQMMMFLQVLEDYLRSFHLTLRCLRFVWLDAPGPSPLIFGDLLERRHLIWRSLQEFCYGNINGIKQSLEVLPVRMPSVKSVKVLRSS
;
A
#
# COMPACT_ATOMS: atom_id res chain seq x y z
N MET A 1 1.20 36.24 20.68
CA MET A 1 1.57 34.82 20.52
C MET A 1 2.48 34.75 19.31
N ALA A 2 3.79 34.56 19.51
CA ALA A 2 4.74 34.41 18.41
C ALA A 2 4.33 33.20 17.54
N ALA A 3 4.40 33.34 16.22
CA ALA A 3 4.13 32.22 15.32
C ALA A 3 5.12 31.08 15.66
N LYS A 4 4.61 29.87 15.93
CA LYS A 4 5.48 28.70 16.14
C LYS A 4 6.24 28.45 14.84
N THR A 5 7.55 28.54 14.92
CA THR A 5 8.45 28.23 13.82
C THR A 5 8.41 26.73 13.49
N THR A 6 8.98 26.34 12.35
CA THR A 6 9.02 24.93 11.93
C THR A 6 9.85 24.08 12.89
N ALA A 7 10.96 24.60 13.42
CA ALA A 7 11.78 23.88 14.39
C ALA A 7 11.06 23.70 15.74
N ALA A 8 10.37 24.73 16.24
CA ALA A 8 9.53 24.59 17.43
C ALA A 8 8.46 23.50 17.25
N ALA A 9 7.79 23.48 16.09
CA ALA A 9 6.76 22.49 15.79
C ALA A 9 7.31 21.06 15.72
N ILE A 10 8.49 20.87 15.11
CA ILE A 10 9.19 19.58 15.09
C ILE A 10 9.55 19.15 16.52
N PHE A 11 10.19 20.03 17.29
CA PHE A 11 10.65 19.73 18.63
C PHE A 11 9.49 19.30 19.55
N GLU A 12 8.39 20.04 19.51
CA GLU A 12 7.16 19.67 20.22
C GLU A 12 6.60 18.33 19.75
N GLY A 13 6.63 18.09 18.45
CA GLY A 13 6.18 16.86 17.83
C GLY A 13 6.99 15.62 18.22
N LEU A 14 8.25 15.75 18.65
CA LEU A 14 9.11 14.64 19.06
C LEU A 14 8.67 13.97 20.37
N LYS A 15 7.91 14.67 21.24
CA LYS A 15 7.55 14.17 22.58
C LYS A 15 6.79 12.85 22.53
N GLY A 16 7.09 11.96 23.47
CA GLY A 16 6.38 10.68 23.62
C GLY A 16 7.16 9.47 23.11
N SER A 17 6.44 8.37 22.84
CA SER A 17 7.03 7.08 22.47
C SER A 17 6.92 6.79 20.98
N TRP A 18 7.99 6.27 20.41
CA TRP A 18 8.16 6.00 19.00
C TRP A 18 8.57 4.54 18.77
N ARG A 19 8.03 3.94 17.70
CA ARG A 19 8.61 2.70 17.18
C ARG A 19 9.89 3.04 16.43
N LEU A 20 10.99 2.41 16.83
CA LEU A 20 12.30 2.60 16.22
C LEU A 20 12.66 1.39 15.37
N ARG A 21 13.07 1.64 14.12
CA ARG A 21 13.69 0.65 13.24
C ARG A 21 14.88 1.30 12.56
N ARG A 22 16.04 0.64 12.61
CA ARG A 22 17.30 1.11 12.03
C ARG A 22 17.94 -0.04 11.27
N SER A 23 18.36 0.22 10.03
CA SER A 23 19.17 -0.71 9.25
C SER A 23 20.62 -0.26 9.30
N LEU A 24 21.52 -1.17 9.65
CA LEU A 24 22.96 -0.94 9.74
C LEU A 24 23.65 -1.72 8.62
N ASN A 25 24.44 -1.03 7.81
CA ASN A 25 25.25 -1.62 6.75
C ASN A 25 26.69 -1.14 6.92
N SER A 26 27.55 -2.01 7.46
CA SER A 26 28.97 -1.76 7.60
C SER A 26 29.75 -2.34 6.44
N GLN A 27 30.68 -1.56 5.89
CA GLN A 27 31.68 -2.02 4.91
C GLN A 27 32.96 -2.51 5.59
N LEU A 28 33.12 -2.28 6.90
CA LEU A 28 34.27 -2.73 7.67
C LEU A 28 34.07 -4.17 8.15
N ALA A 29 35.04 -5.02 7.86
CA ALA A 29 35.05 -6.41 8.31
C ALA A 29 35.06 -6.48 9.86
N GLY A 30 34.16 -7.27 10.43
CA GLY A 30 34.03 -7.44 11.89
C GLY A 30 33.02 -6.49 12.57
N PHE A 31 32.52 -5.48 11.87
CA PHE A 31 31.45 -4.61 12.39
C PHE A 31 30.07 -5.17 11.98
N PRO A 32 29.08 -5.18 12.91
CA PRO A 32 27.82 -5.83 12.65
C PRO A 32 26.94 -5.03 11.68
N SER A 33 26.63 -5.62 10.53
CA SER A 33 25.47 -5.26 9.70
C SER A 33 24.23 -5.98 10.22
N GLY A 34 23.05 -5.37 10.03
CA GLY A 34 21.80 -5.97 10.47
C GLY A 34 20.65 -4.99 10.69
N THR A 35 19.58 -5.46 11.32
CA THR A 35 18.40 -4.65 11.64
C THR A 35 18.20 -4.53 13.14
N PHE A 36 18.14 -3.28 13.61
CA PHE A 36 17.75 -2.94 14.97
C PHE A 36 16.27 -2.58 15.01
N GLU A 37 15.52 -3.21 15.90
CA GLU A 37 14.13 -2.85 16.22
C GLU A 37 13.97 -2.59 17.72
N GLY A 38 13.18 -1.57 18.05
CA GLY A 38 13.01 -1.16 19.43
C GLY A 38 11.98 -0.06 19.62
N ILE A 39 12.03 0.54 20.80
CA ILE A 39 11.21 1.68 21.19
C ILE A 39 12.16 2.82 21.55
N ALA A 40 11.84 4.01 21.03
CA ALA A 40 12.46 5.25 21.45
C ALA A 40 11.46 6.10 22.22
N LYS A 41 11.91 6.90 23.18
CA LYS A 41 11.07 7.78 23.97
C LYS A 41 11.75 9.13 24.13
N PHE A 42 11.01 10.20 23.87
CA PHE A 42 11.41 11.57 24.19
C PHE A 42 10.61 12.02 25.41
N THR A 43 11.30 12.21 26.53
CA THR A 43 10.70 12.63 27.79
C THR A 43 11.07 14.10 28.06
N PRO A 44 10.09 15.01 28.20
CA PRO A 44 10.39 16.38 28.55
C PRO A 44 11.07 16.50 29.90
N ARG A 45 12.02 17.43 30.01
CA ARG A 45 12.59 17.83 31.30
C ARG A 45 12.76 19.34 31.37
N THR A 46 13.01 19.85 32.57
CA THR A 46 13.36 21.26 32.78
C THR A 46 14.64 21.59 32.02
N PRO A 47 14.67 22.65 31.19
CA PRO A 47 15.88 23.06 30.47
C PRO A 47 17.04 23.30 31.43
N THR A 48 18.20 22.74 31.10
CA THR A 48 19.42 22.85 31.92
C THR A 48 20.36 23.96 31.45
N ALA A 49 20.17 24.47 30.23
CA ALA A 49 20.90 25.59 29.66
C ALA A 49 20.01 26.83 29.55
N HIS A 50 20.56 28.01 29.80
CA HIS A 50 19.83 29.28 29.77
C HIS A 50 19.30 29.65 28.37
N SER A 51 19.96 29.18 27.31
CA SER A 51 19.55 29.39 25.91
C SER A 51 18.49 28.39 25.43
N ALA A 52 18.26 27.30 26.17
CA ALA A 52 17.31 26.28 25.76
C ALA A 52 15.88 26.65 26.20
N ALA A 53 15.02 26.93 25.23
CA ALA A 53 13.58 27.12 25.44
C ALA A 53 12.84 25.80 25.74
N GLY A 54 13.43 24.66 25.37
CA GLY A 54 12.90 23.33 25.69
C GLY A 54 13.98 22.25 25.68
N GLU A 55 13.78 21.20 26.48
CA GLU A 55 14.74 20.10 26.58
C GLU A 55 14.03 18.75 26.71
N LEU A 56 14.45 17.78 25.89
CA LEU A 56 13.93 16.42 25.86
C LEU A 56 15.06 15.41 26.09
N VAL A 57 14.84 14.44 26.98
CA VAL A 57 15.70 13.26 27.09
C VAL A 57 15.19 12.21 26.12
N TYR A 58 16.02 11.89 25.13
CA TYR A 58 15.83 10.75 24.26
C TYR A 58 16.41 9.50 24.91
N SER A 59 15.64 8.42 24.94
CA SER A 59 16.12 7.08 25.27
C SER A 59 15.62 6.06 24.24
N GLU A 60 16.50 5.20 23.75
CA GLU A 60 16.15 4.06 22.91
C GLU A 60 16.55 2.75 23.56
N GLN A 61 15.75 1.71 23.36
CA GLN A 61 16.07 0.34 23.74
C GLN A 61 15.54 -0.62 22.68
N GLY A 62 16.31 -1.67 22.40
CA GLY A 62 15.94 -2.66 21.40
C GLY A 62 17.02 -3.71 21.16
N GLU A 63 16.81 -4.46 20.09
CA GLU A 63 17.68 -5.57 19.71
C GLU A 63 18.17 -5.40 18.28
N LEU A 64 19.49 -5.45 18.10
CA LEU A 64 20.15 -5.56 16.81
C LEU A 64 20.29 -7.03 16.46
N LYS A 65 19.56 -7.46 15.44
CA LYS A 65 19.76 -8.76 14.80
C LYS A 65 20.79 -8.59 13.70
N THR A 66 21.95 -9.20 13.86
CA THR A 66 23.05 -9.12 12.89
C THR A 66 22.86 -10.15 11.77
N ASP A 67 23.37 -9.83 10.59
CA ASP A 67 23.31 -10.73 9.44
C ASP A 67 24.10 -12.03 9.68
N ASN A 68 25.04 -11.99 10.63
CA ASN A 68 25.85 -13.14 11.04
C ASN A 68 25.17 -14.00 12.12
N GLY A 69 23.88 -13.74 12.42
CA GLY A 69 23.06 -14.56 13.32
C GLY A 69 23.15 -14.23 14.81
N PHE A 70 23.89 -13.19 15.20
CA PHE A 70 23.95 -12.74 16.59
C PHE A 70 22.85 -11.74 16.89
N THR A 71 22.33 -11.76 18.12
CA THR A 71 21.41 -10.72 18.61
C THR A 71 22.08 -9.95 19.73
N LEU A 72 22.21 -8.63 19.56
CA LEU A 72 22.82 -7.72 20.52
C LEU A 72 21.76 -6.79 21.07
N LYS A 73 21.66 -6.68 22.40
CA LYS A 73 20.83 -5.64 23.03
C LYS A 73 21.60 -4.34 22.98
N ALA A 74 20.94 -3.28 22.52
CA ALA A 74 21.51 -1.95 22.51
C ALA A 74 20.51 -0.92 23.01
N ASN A 75 21.04 0.05 23.73
CA ASN A 75 20.32 1.21 24.21
C ASN A 75 21.21 2.45 24.03
N ARG A 76 20.59 3.59 23.73
CA ARG A 76 21.28 4.88 23.66
C ARG A 76 20.43 5.94 24.34
N LYS A 77 21.08 6.99 24.82
CA LYS A 77 20.41 8.18 25.31
C LYS A 77 21.11 9.42 24.78
N TYR A 78 20.32 10.46 24.53
CA TYR A 78 20.77 11.79 24.11
C TYR A 78 19.88 12.85 24.74
N VAL A 79 20.36 14.09 24.78
CA VAL A 79 19.54 15.24 25.14
C VAL A 79 19.31 16.08 23.89
N TYR A 80 18.05 16.37 23.59
CA TYR A 80 17.65 17.28 22.52
C TYR A 80 17.26 18.61 23.14
N ARG A 81 17.85 19.70 22.66
CA ARG A 81 17.54 21.08 23.07
C ARG A 81 16.92 21.84 21.92
N TYR A 82 15.95 22.69 22.23
CA TYR A 82 15.43 23.68 21.31
C TYR A 82 15.84 25.07 21.79
N ASP A 83 16.53 25.81 20.94
CA ASP A 83 16.88 27.22 21.12
C ASP A 83 15.85 28.06 20.36
N ALA A 84 15.11 28.91 21.10
CA ALA A 84 14.05 29.74 20.50
C ALA A 84 14.59 31.00 19.84
N ASP A 85 15.78 31.46 20.23
CA ASP A 85 16.40 32.66 19.66
C ASP A 85 17.04 32.34 18.30
N GLU A 86 17.71 31.18 18.19
CA GLU A 86 18.32 30.70 16.95
C GLU A 86 17.40 29.82 16.09
N ASP A 87 16.20 29.47 16.58
CA ASP A 87 15.25 28.54 15.97
C ASP A 87 15.86 27.18 15.57
N LYS A 88 16.60 26.58 16.50
CA LYS A 88 17.49 25.45 16.21
C LYS A 88 17.26 24.30 17.18
N ILE A 89 17.32 23.07 16.66
CA ILE A 89 17.34 21.86 17.50
C ILE A 89 18.78 21.34 17.54
N SER A 90 19.29 21.02 18.71
CA SER A 90 20.62 20.43 18.89
C SER A 90 20.53 19.12 19.67
N ALA A 91 21.32 18.13 19.26
CA ALA A 91 21.45 16.85 19.95
C ALA A 91 22.78 16.81 20.72
N TRP A 92 22.74 16.33 21.96
CA TRP A 92 23.86 16.33 22.88
C TRP A 92 24.09 14.94 23.45
N PHE A 93 25.36 14.60 23.66
CA PHE A 93 25.73 13.43 24.43
C PHE A 93 25.41 13.63 25.91
N ILE A 94 25.19 12.52 26.60
CA ILE A 94 25.00 12.46 28.05
C ILE A 94 26.25 11.85 28.65
N LYS A 95 26.72 12.40 29.76
CA LYS A 95 27.89 11.87 30.47
C LYS A 95 27.64 10.42 30.89
N GLU A 96 28.62 9.56 30.66
CA GLU A 96 28.42 8.11 30.81
C GLU A 96 28.09 7.69 32.26
N ASP A 97 28.58 8.43 33.26
CA ASP A 97 28.34 8.20 34.69
C ASP A 97 26.90 8.52 35.15
N THR A 98 26.22 9.43 34.46
CA THR A 98 24.84 9.86 34.78
C THR A 98 23.81 9.20 33.85
N LYS A 99 24.24 8.62 32.74
CA LYS A 99 23.37 8.04 31.68
C LYS A 99 22.41 6.95 32.16
N ALA A 100 22.80 6.16 33.17
CA ALA A 100 21.96 5.10 33.73
C ALA A 100 20.92 5.61 34.74
N GLN A 101 21.02 6.87 35.19
CA GLN A 101 20.16 7.44 36.24
C GLN A 101 19.04 8.25 35.59
N ASP A 102 17.85 7.64 35.48
CA ASP A 102 16.68 8.30 34.89
C ASP A 102 16.29 9.57 35.65
N GLY A 103 16.28 10.71 34.96
CA GLY A 103 15.94 12.02 35.51
C GLY A 103 17.13 12.83 36.06
N ALA A 104 18.33 12.25 36.09
CA ALA A 104 19.56 12.91 36.53
C ALA A 104 20.62 12.99 35.41
N GLU A 105 20.23 12.81 34.14
CA GLU A 105 21.17 12.78 33.02
C GLU A 105 21.86 14.13 32.80
N GLU A 106 23.19 14.19 32.93
CA GLU A 106 23.95 15.41 32.66
C GLU A 106 24.41 15.47 31.20
N VAL A 107 24.30 16.65 30.58
CA VAL A 107 24.81 16.87 29.23
C VAL A 107 26.34 16.91 29.26
N ASP A 108 26.94 16.26 28.27
CA ASP A 108 28.38 16.27 28.01
C ASP A 108 28.69 17.32 26.92
N TYR A 109 29.01 16.89 25.70
CA TYR A 109 29.29 17.76 24.56
C TYR A 109 28.25 17.62 23.43
N LEU A 110 28.26 18.60 22.52
CA LEU A 110 27.38 18.65 21.36
C LEU A 110 27.66 17.45 20.44
N PHE A 111 26.60 16.73 20.07
CA PHE A 111 26.70 15.68 19.05
C PHE A 111 26.60 16.29 17.66
N HIS A 112 25.49 16.96 17.36
CA HIS A 112 25.36 17.79 16.18
C HIS A 112 24.15 18.71 16.31
N ASP A 113 24.12 19.69 15.43
CA ASP A 113 22.98 20.57 15.23
C ASP A 113 22.07 20.05 14.12
N LEU A 114 20.76 20.21 14.29
CA LEU A 114 19.77 19.91 13.26
C LEU A 114 19.39 21.21 12.55
N GLU A 115 19.96 21.40 11.37
CA GLU A 115 19.58 22.46 10.45
C GLU A 115 18.31 22.07 9.70
N ILE A 116 17.23 22.81 9.92
CA ILE A 116 15.92 22.51 9.33
C ILE A 116 15.71 23.34 8.06
N ASP A 117 15.48 22.66 6.94
CA ASP A 117 15.12 23.27 5.66
C ASP A 117 13.66 22.96 5.32
N SER A 118 12.89 24.01 5.03
CA SER A 118 11.46 23.95 4.73
C SER A 118 11.13 24.19 3.25
N LYS A 119 12.11 24.09 2.34
CA LYS A 119 11.91 24.26 0.90
C LYS A 119 11.20 23.05 0.25
N GLY A 120 9.89 23.18 -0.04
CA GLY A 120 9.10 22.22 -0.83
C GLY A 120 7.95 21.56 -0.04
N ASN A 121 7.44 20.41 -0.54
CA ASN A 121 6.30 19.68 0.05
C ASN A 121 6.65 18.84 1.31
N GLY A 122 7.82 19.02 1.92
CA GLY A 122 8.29 18.27 3.08
C GLY A 122 9.27 19.07 3.94
N VAL A 123 9.52 18.62 5.17
CA VAL A 123 10.47 19.24 6.10
C VAL A 123 11.65 18.29 6.30
N ALA A 124 12.87 18.77 6.01
CA ALA A 124 14.08 17.99 6.15
C ALA A 124 15.03 18.63 7.16
N GLY A 125 15.82 17.80 7.83
CA GLY A 125 16.89 18.23 8.71
C GLY A 125 18.24 17.66 8.25
N ARG A 126 19.32 18.37 8.52
CA ARG A 126 20.69 17.88 8.34
C ARG A 126 21.50 18.14 9.60
N GLY A 127 22.42 17.24 9.89
CA GLY A 127 23.40 17.44 10.95
C GLY A 127 24.69 16.73 10.58
N GLU A 128 25.82 17.30 10.98
CA GLU A 128 27.12 16.68 10.78
C GLU A 128 28.04 16.94 11.96
N HIS A 129 28.99 16.04 12.18
CA HIS A 129 30.11 16.27 13.09
C HIS A 129 31.28 15.36 12.74
N LEU A 130 32.47 15.72 13.22
CA LEU A 130 33.62 14.84 13.13
C LEU A 130 33.45 13.67 14.11
N CYS A 131 33.50 12.45 13.60
CA CYS A 131 33.42 11.20 14.35
C CYS A 131 34.78 10.51 14.32
N GLU A 132 35.64 10.87 15.28
CA GLU A 132 37.04 10.45 15.35
C GLU A 132 37.84 10.82 14.10
N LEU A 133 37.94 9.91 13.13
CA LEU A 133 38.76 10.05 11.93
C LEU A 133 37.95 10.33 10.65
N ASP A 134 36.62 10.27 10.72
CA ASP A 134 35.74 10.46 9.56
C ASP A 134 34.55 11.38 9.91
N MET A 135 33.92 11.96 8.90
CA MET A 135 32.74 12.80 9.09
C MET A 135 31.49 11.95 9.22
N TYR A 136 30.68 12.24 10.24
CA TYR A 136 29.33 11.73 10.36
C TYR A 136 28.36 12.71 9.69
N TRP A 137 27.51 12.18 8.81
CA TRP A 137 26.42 12.93 8.20
C TRP A 137 25.07 12.30 8.56
N ALA A 138 24.19 13.10 9.13
CA ALA A 138 22.80 12.75 9.41
C ALA A 138 21.85 13.51 8.49
N TYR A 139 20.87 12.77 7.98
CA TYR A 139 19.75 13.31 7.23
C TYR A 139 18.44 12.91 7.92
N TYR A 140 17.57 13.90 8.11
CA TYR A 140 16.27 13.77 8.74
C TYR A 140 15.17 14.10 7.75
N GLU A 141 14.12 13.30 7.72
CA GLU A 141 12.88 13.61 7.01
C GLU A 141 11.74 13.65 8.04
N PHE A 142 11.19 14.83 8.28
CA PHE A 142 10.08 15.01 9.20
C PHE A 142 8.75 14.96 8.46
N ARG A 143 7.93 13.97 8.80
CA ARG A 143 6.56 13.85 8.28
C ARG A 143 5.60 14.50 9.26
N LEU A 144 5.47 15.83 9.14
CA LEU A 144 4.50 16.57 9.94
C LEU A 144 3.07 16.09 9.61
N PRO A 145 2.23 15.83 10.62
CA PRO A 145 0.81 15.69 10.39
C PRO A 145 0.29 17.04 9.88
N LYS A 146 -0.37 17.08 8.71
CA LYS A 146 -0.99 18.31 8.20
C LYS A 146 -2.02 18.80 9.21
N VAL A 147 -1.72 19.93 9.85
CA VAL A 147 -2.58 20.60 10.84
C VAL A 147 -3.73 21.30 10.10
N ALA A 148 -4.97 20.94 10.44
CA ALA A 148 -6.09 21.87 10.34
C ALA A 148 -6.34 22.43 11.74
N GLU A 149 -6.70 23.70 11.79
CA GLU A 149 -6.66 24.61 12.93
C GLU A 149 -7.41 24.17 14.20
N VAL A 150 -6.96 24.79 15.29
CA VAL A 150 -7.32 24.69 16.70
C VAL A 150 -8.83 24.59 16.98
N GLY A 151 -9.16 23.73 17.94
CA GLY A 151 -10.43 23.74 18.67
C GLY A 151 -10.41 22.66 19.76
N ASP A 152 -10.03 23.07 20.97
CA ASP A 152 -9.96 22.27 22.20
C ASP A 152 -11.24 21.45 22.48
N ASP A 153 -11.06 20.19 22.85
CA ASP A 153 -11.24 19.79 24.25
C ASP A 153 -10.87 18.31 24.46
N GLU A 154 -10.08 18.10 25.50
CA GLU A 154 -9.77 16.80 26.07
C GLU A 154 -11.04 16.02 26.42
N LYS A 155 -11.19 14.81 25.86
CA LYS A 155 -11.55 13.63 26.67
C LYS A 155 -10.81 12.41 26.14
N MET A 156 -10.04 11.81 27.04
CA MET A 156 -9.51 10.46 26.90
C MET A 156 -10.58 9.50 26.35
N ASN A 157 -10.20 8.69 25.36
CA ASN A 157 -10.90 7.45 25.08
C ASN A 157 -9.90 6.31 24.91
N VAL A 158 -10.01 5.35 25.82
CA VAL A 158 -9.20 4.14 26.03
C VAL A 158 -9.40 3.08 24.94
N PHE A 159 -10.03 3.40 23.80
CA PHE A 159 -10.22 2.45 22.70
C PHE A 159 -9.83 3.10 21.37
N GLY A 160 -8.67 2.65 20.86
CA GLY A 160 -7.98 3.24 19.71
C GLY A 160 -8.77 3.19 18.40
N VAL A 161 -9.28 4.34 17.99
CA VAL A 161 -9.62 4.61 16.59
C VAL A 161 -8.67 5.71 16.09
N ARG A 162 -7.84 5.35 15.11
CA ARG A 162 -6.76 6.17 14.57
C ARG A 162 -7.29 7.49 13.97
N PRO A 163 -6.64 8.65 14.18
CA PRO A 163 -7.05 9.94 13.62
C PRO A 163 -6.94 10.04 12.08
N ARG A 164 -6.42 9.02 11.38
CA ARG A 164 -6.39 8.98 9.90
C ARG A 164 -7.74 8.72 9.26
N LEU A 165 -8.65 8.00 9.93
CA LEU A 165 -9.97 7.69 9.38
C LEU A 165 -11.02 8.74 9.73
N THR A 166 -10.77 9.66 10.67
CA THR A 166 -11.73 10.72 10.99
C THR A 166 -11.85 11.75 9.86
N ALA A 167 -10.74 12.11 9.20
CA ALA A 167 -10.78 12.93 8.00
C ALA A 167 -11.53 12.20 6.85
N LEU A 168 -11.24 10.91 6.65
CA LEU A 168 -11.97 10.10 5.68
C LEU A 168 -13.46 10.01 6.04
N GLY A 169 -13.82 9.84 7.31
CA GLY A 169 -15.20 9.79 7.78
C GLY A 169 -15.95 11.11 7.60
N ARG A 170 -15.26 12.26 7.64
CA ARG A 170 -15.85 13.57 7.32
C ARG A 170 -16.19 13.71 5.84
N ILE A 171 -15.33 13.18 4.95
CA ILE A 171 -15.55 13.26 3.50
C ILE A 171 -16.30 12.06 2.92
N SER A 172 -16.36 10.93 3.64
CA SER A 172 -16.91 9.67 3.14
C SER A 172 -18.36 9.75 2.69
N PRO A 173 -19.23 10.61 3.27
CA PRO A 173 -20.57 10.80 2.73
C PRO A 173 -20.58 11.34 1.30
N PHE A 174 -19.55 12.09 0.90
CA PHE A 174 -19.40 12.70 -0.42
C PHE A 174 -18.59 11.85 -1.40
N CYS A 175 -17.82 10.87 -0.90
CA CYS A 175 -17.03 9.96 -1.74
C CYS A 175 -17.94 8.95 -2.45
N THR A 176 -18.17 9.17 -3.74
CA THR A 176 -18.92 8.25 -4.63
C THR A 176 -18.00 7.48 -5.58
N GLU A 177 -16.76 7.94 -5.75
CA GLU A 177 -15.76 7.35 -6.62
C GLU A 177 -14.46 7.14 -5.84
N LEU A 178 -13.76 6.02 -6.12
CA LEU A 178 -12.47 5.70 -5.52
C LEU A 178 -11.53 5.17 -6.59
N ALA A 179 -10.39 5.82 -6.75
CA ALA A 179 -9.30 5.36 -7.62
C ALA A 179 -8.15 4.78 -6.79
N MET A 180 -7.76 3.55 -7.12
CA MET A 180 -6.61 2.86 -6.55
C MET A 180 -5.58 2.60 -7.64
N VAL A 181 -4.32 2.95 -7.36
CA VAL A 181 -3.20 2.67 -8.26
C VAL A 181 -2.25 1.72 -7.54
N VAL A 182 -2.12 0.51 -8.07
CA VAL A 182 -1.16 -0.50 -7.60
C VAL A 182 0.10 -0.35 -8.44
N VAL A 183 1.25 -0.20 -7.78
CA VAL A 183 2.55 0.05 -8.42
C VAL A 183 3.52 -1.03 -7.99
N SER A 184 4.15 -1.71 -8.97
CA SER A 184 5.28 -2.59 -8.70
C SER A 184 6.51 -1.77 -8.30
N ASN A 185 7.05 -2.03 -7.11
CA ASN A 185 8.39 -1.56 -6.77
C ASN A 185 9.42 -2.46 -7.47
N GLU A 186 9.72 -2.19 -8.74
CA GLU A 186 10.82 -2.86 -9.43
C GLU A 186 12.15 -2.26 -8.97
N SER A 187 12.79 -2.88 -7.97
CA SER A 187 14.25 -2.89 -7.87
C SER A 187 14.77 -4.15 -8.57
N PRO A 188 15.91 -4.08 -9.30
CA PRO A 188 16.39 -5.21 -10.09
C PRO A 188 16.72 -6.41 -9.19
N PRO A 189 16.50 -7.65 -9.65
CA PRO A 189 16.76 -8.84 -8.84
C PRO A 189 18.27 -9.06 -8.75
N THR A 190 18.85 -8.75 -7.58
CA THR A 190 20.12 -9.36 -7.20
C THR A 190 19.85 -10.84 -6.94
N SER A 191 20.44 -11.69 -7.77
CA SER A 191 20.40 -13.15 -7.63
C SER A 191 20.77 -13.59 -6.21
N LEU A 192 19.99 -14.47 -5.60
CA LEU A 192 20.44 -15.76 -5.07
C LEU A 192 19.29 -16.59 -4.47
N SER A 193 19.27 -17.84 -4.91
CA SER A 193 18.63 -19.05 -4.40
C SER A 193 17.92 -19.03 -3.05
N GLY A 194 16.66 -19.49 -3.10
CA GLY A 194 16.15 -20.65 -2.35
C GLY A 194 16.21 -20.62 -0.83
N GLN A 195 15.08 -20.33 -0.20
CA GLN A 195 14.50 -21.17 0.86
C GLN A 195 13.02 -20.82 1.07
N THR A 196 12.20 -21.86 1.15
CA THR A 196 10.78 -21.85 1.48
C THR A 196 10.59 -21.56 2.97
N GLU A 197 10.03 -20.40 3.29
CA GLU A 197 9.23 -20.17 4.50
C GLU A 197 7.99 -19.36 4.07
N ASP A 198 6.81 -20.00 4.07
CA ASP A 198 5.53 -19.42 3.64
C ASP A 198 4.87 -18.50 4.70
N ALA A 199 5.50 -18.29 5.85
CA ALA A 199 4.96 -17.50 6.97
C ALA A 199 4.98 -15.95 6.80
N PRO A 200 6.04 -15.30 6.27
CA PRO A 200 6.11 -13.84 6.21
C PRO A 200 5.17 -13.22 5.17
N GLU A 201 4.82 -13.94 4.09
CA GLU A 201 3.93 -13.41 3.04
C GLU A 201 2.47 -13.31 3.50
N LEU A 202 2.01 -14.28 4.30
CA LEU A 202 0.65 -14.30 4.83
C LEU A 202 0.38 -13.15 5.81
N ASP A 203 1.37 -12.81 6.64
CA ASP A 203 1.29 -11.67 7.57
C ASP A 203 1.21 -10.33 6.83
N LEU A 204 1.92 -10.19 5.71
CA LEU A 204 1.87 -9.02 4.82
C LEU A 204 0.49 -8.86 4.14
N ILE A 205 -0.09 -9.95 3.64
CA ILE A 205 -1.45 -9.95 3.08
C ILE A 205 -2.45 -9.51 4.14
N THR A 206 -2.39 -10.12 5.32
CA THR A 206 -3.33 -9.88 6.43
C THR A 206 -3.28 -8.42 6.87
N HIS A 207 -2.08 -7.87 7.09
CA HIS A 207 -1.94 -6.46 7.49
C HIS A 207 -2.39 -5.47 6.41
N THR A 208 -2.15 -5.79 5.14
CA THR A 208 -2.58 -4.96 4.02
C THR A 208 -4.10 -5.00 3.84
N GLU A 209 -4.67 -6.19 3.96
CA GLU A 209 -6.11 -6.42 3.95
C GLU A 209 -6.81 -5.64 5.07
N GLU A 210 -6.33 -5.73 6.31
CA GLU A 210 -6.91 -5.02 7.45
C GLU A 210 -6.93 -3.51 7.25
N LYS A 211 -5.84 -2.94 6.74
CA LYS A 211 -5.76 -1.50 6.42
C LYS A 211 -6.74 -1.10 5.33
N LEU A 212 -6.83 -1.87 4.25
CA LEU A 212 -7.76 -1.61 3.17
C LEU A 212 -9.21 -1.76 3.64
N GLY A 213 -9.50 -2.76 4.48
CA GLY A 213 -10.81 -2.98 5.09
C GLY A 213 -11.24 -1.80 5.96
N GLN A 214 -10.32 -1.23 6.75
CA GLN A 214 -10.59 -0.03 7.54
C GLN A 214 -10.95 1.20 6.68
N ILE A 215 -10.27 1.39 5.55
CA ILE A 215 -10.53 2.49 4.61
C ILE A 215 -11.88 2.28 3.91
N LEU A 216 -12.07 1.12 3.30
CA LEU A 216 -13.28 0.77 2.55
C LEU A 216 -14.53 0.78 3.45
N GLY A 217 -14.37 0.37 4.72
CA GLY A 217 -15.46 0.38 5.70
C GLY A 217 -16.06 1.77 5.99
N GLN A 218 -15.33 2.86 5.70
CA GLN A 218 -15.87 4.22 5.85
C GLN A 218 -16.68 4.68 4.61
N LEU A 219 -16.43 4.08 3.44
CA LEU A 219 -16.89 4.55 2.13
C LEU A 219 -18.24 3.93 1.72
N HIS A 220 -19.25 4.02 2.60
CA HIS A 220 -20.59 3.44 2.39
C HIS A 220 -21.35 4.00 1.17
N ASN A 221 -20.97 5.19 0.67
CA ASN A 221 -21.56 5.84 -0.49
C ASN A 221 -20.85 5.57 -1.82
N LEU A 222 -19.80 4.75 -1.81
CA LEU A 222 -19.04 4.42 -3.00
C LEU A 222 -19.92 3.73 -4.05
N ARG A 223 -19.90 4.24 -5.28
CA ARG A 223 -20.64 3.74 -6.45
C ARG A 223 -19.72 3.18 -7.52
N GLU A 224 -18.53 3.77 -7.66
CA GLU A 224 -17.56 3.44 -8.69
C GLU A 224 -16.18 3.18 -8.09
N LEU A 225 -15.58 2.07 -8.49
CA LEU A 225 -14.24 1.68 -8.08
C LEU A 225 -13.35 1.58 -9.32
N TYR A 226 -12.30 2.39 -9.35
CA TYR A 226 -11.27 2.39 -10.37
C TYR A 226 -10.00 1.73 -9.83
N ILE A 227 -9.53 0.66 -10.47
CA ILE A 227 -8.29 -0.02 -10.12
C ILE A 227 -7.36 0.03 -11.33
N ARG A 228 -6.19 0.62 -11.14
CA ARG A 228 -5.12 0.67 -12.11
C ARG A 228 -3.95 -0.14 -11.61
N VAL A 229 -3.49 -1.10 -12.40
CA VAL A 229 -2.33 -1.93 -12.07
C VAL A 229 -1.18 -1.58 -13.01
N ARG A 230 -0.16 -0.89 -12.48
CA ARG A 230 1.05 -0.56 -13.24
C ARG A 230 1.93 -1.80 -13.37
N GLY A 231 2.38 -2.07 -14.59
CA GLY A 231 3.21 -3.20 -14.95
C GLY A 231 3.22 -3.40 -16.46
N GLY A 232 4.18 -4.18 -16.96
CA GLY A 232 4.21 -4.58 -18.36
C GLY A 232 3.06 -5.55 -18.73
N PRO A 233 2.84 -5.81 -20.02
CA PRO A 233 1.85 -6.78 -20.50
C PRO A 233 2.18 -8.24 -20.16
N THR A 234 3.31 -8.52 -19.51
CA THR A 234 3.76 -9.88 -19.17
C THR A 234 2.85 -10.53 -18.12
N TRP A 235 3.03 -11.85 -17.94
CA TRP A 235 2.52 -12.58 -16.79
C TRP A 235 3.64 -12.70 -15.76
N PRO A 236 3.83 -11.71 -14.87
CA PRO A 236 4.82 -11.83 -13.81
C PRO A 236 4.44 -12.99 -12.87
N GLY A 237 5.46 -13.66 -12.32
CA GLY A 237 5.26 -14.58 -11.19
C GLY A 237 4.79 -13.84 -9.94
N PRO A 238 4.70 -14.52 -8.79
CA PRO A 238 4.34 -13.87 -7.52
C PRO A 238 5.26 -12.69 -7.23
N SER A 239 4.72 -11.48 -7.15
CA SER A 239 5.43 -10.28 -6.71
C SER A 239 4.58 -9.53 -5.67
N PRO A 240 5.16 -8.51 -4.99
CA PRO A 240 4.42 -7.72 -4.00
C PRO A 240 3.13 -7.07 -4.55
N THR A 241 3.06 -6.84 -5.86
CA THR A 241 1.88 -6.34 -6.56
C THR A 241 0.72 -7.33 -6.48
N GLU A 242 0.99 -8.61 -6.73
CA GLU A 242 0.01 -9.70 -6.69
C GLU A 242 -0.51 -9.92 -5.26
N THR A 243 0.39 -9.90 -4.27
CA THR A 243 0.06 -9.93 -2.84
C THR A 243 -0.90 -8.80 -2.47
N THR A 244 -0.67 -7.59 -2.99
CA THR A 244 -1.53 -6.42 -2.78
C THR A 244 -2.91 -6.58 -3.43
N LEU A 245 -2.97 -7.18 -4.63
CA LEU A 245 -4.24 -7.43 -5.33
C LEU A 245 -5.10 -8.49 -4.63
N ILE A 246 -4.48 -9.53 -4.09
CA ILE A 246 -5.17 -10.51 -3.23
C ILE A 246 -5.75 -9.79 -2.00
N ALA A 247 -4.92 -9.01 -1.28
CA ALA A 247 -5.36 -8.27 -0.10
C ALA A 247 -6.50 -7.30 -0.41
N LEU A 248 -6.44 -6.59 -1.55
CA LEU A 248 -7.48 -5.69 -2.02
C LEU A 248 -8.79 -6.43 -2.29
N ARG A 249 -8.75 -7.56 -3.01
CA ARG A 249 -9.94 -8.37 -3.29
C ARG A 249 -10.60 -8.85 -2.00
N LEU A 250 -9.82 -9.36 -1.04
CA LEU A 250 -10.34 -9.84 0.24
C LEU A 250 -10.93 -8.69 1.08
N ALA A 251 -10.24 -7.56 1.13
CA ALA A 251 -10.73 -6.36 1.82
C ALA A 251 -12.07 -5.87 1.22
N LEU A 252 -12.21 -5.90 -0.10
CA LEU A 252 -13.47 -5.59 -0.79
C LEU A 252 -14.59 -6.56 -0.40
N GLN A 253 -14.31 -7.87 -0.31
CA GLN A 253 -15.30 -8.87 0.10
C GLN A 253 -15.76 -8.71 1.56
N ARG A 254 -14.88 -8.21 2.43
CA ARG A 254 -15.22 -7.90 3.84
C ARG A 254 -15.88 -6.53 3.99
N ALA A 255 -15.64 -5.61 3.07
CA ALA A 255 -16.20 -4.26 3.12
C ALA A 255 -17.70 -4.26 2.77
N ARG A 256 -18.48 -3.50 3.55
CA ARG A 256 -19.92 -3.28 3.27
C ARG A 256 -20.09 -2.09 2.35
N LEU A 257 -20.08 -2.34 1.04
CA LEU A 257 -20.22 -1.31 -0.02
C LEU A 257 -21.57 -1.47 -0.77
N PRO A 258 -22.72 -1.17 -0.15
CA PRO A 258 -24.04 -1.51 -0.72
C PRO A 258 -24.40 -0.74 -1.99
N LYS A 259 -23.76 0.40 -2.24
CA LYS A 259 -24.01 1.28 -3.40
C LYS A 259 -23.04 1.04 -4.56
N LEU A 260 -22.01 0.21 -4.39
CA LEU A 260 -21.04 -0.08 -5.43
C LEU A 260 -21.72 -0.81 -6.59
N ARG A 261 -21.58 -0.29 -7.81
CA ARG A 261 -22.22 -0.83 -9.03
C ARG A 261 -21.25 -0.92 -10.20
N THR A 262 -20.21 -0.08 -10.21
CA THR A 262 -19.28 0.04 -11.33
C THR A 262 -17.88 -0.34 -10.89
N LEU A 263 -17.25 -1.24 -11.65
CA LEU A 263 -15.84 -1.59 -11.53
C LEU A 263 -15.11 -1.24 -12.82
N LEU A 264 -14.03 -0.48 -12.70
CA LEU A 264 -13.16 -0.10 -13.82
C LEU A 264 -11.76 -0.64 -13.56
N LEU A 265 -11.25 -1.46 -14.48
CA LEU A 265 -9.90 -2.00 -14.47
C LEU A 265 -9.13 -1.42 -15.67
N ASP A 266 -8.31 -0.39 -15.43
CA ASP A 266 -7.65 0.36 -16.51
C ASP A 266 -6.28 0.99 -16.12
N PRO A 267 -5.17 0.56 -16.75
CA PRO A 267 -4.97 -0.76 -17.34
C PRO A 267 -4.87 -1.86 -16.26
N VAL A 268 -5.16 -3.10 -16.67
CA VAL A 268 -4.82 -4.32 -15.91
C VAL A 268 -4.05 -5.30 -16.80
N HIS A 269 -3.09 -6.02 -16.23
CA HIS A 269 -2.34 -7.08 -16.92
C HIS A 269 -2.86 -8.48 -16.56
N ALA A 270 -2.37 -9.53 -17.22
CA ALA A 270 -2.88 -10.90 -17.10
C ALA A 270 -2.90 -11.44 -15.65
N ALA A 271 -1.78 -11.28 -14.93
CA ALA A 271 -1.69 -11.66 -13.52
C ALA A 271 -2.69 -10.87 -12.66
N GLY A 272 -2.86 -9.56 -12.89
CA GLY A 272 -3.83 -8.76 -12.14
C GLY A 272 -5.26 -9.31 -12.17
N LEU A 273 -5.71 -9.83 -13.33
CA LEU A 273 -7.00 -10.51 -13.44
C LEU A 273 -7.06 -11.83 -12.67
N LEU A 274 -5.98 -12.63 -12.69
CA LEU A 274 -5.87 -13.86 -11.92
C LEU A 274 -6.06 -13.61 -10.42
N TYR A 275 -5.38 -12.60 -9.87
CA TYR A 275 -5.38 -12.32 -8.43
C TYR A 275 -6.62 -11.56 -7.95
N LEU A 276 -7.28 -10.79 -8.83
CA LEU A 276 -8.58 -10.16 -8.57
C LEU A 276 -9.78 -11.10 -8.80
N ARG A 277 -9.58 -12.30 -9.36
CA ARG A 277 -10.63 -13.30 -9.54
C ARG A 277 -11.21 -13.75 -8.21
N TRP A 278 -12.54 -13.70 -8.08
CA TRP A 278 -13.26 -14.01 -6.84
C TRP A 278 -14.08 -15.29 -6.89
N ALA A 279 -14.33 -15.86 -8.08
CA ALA A 279 -15.06 -17.10 -8.28
C ALA A 279 -14.37 -17.98 -9.35
N GLY A 280 -14.70 -19.28 -9.33
CA GLY A 280 -14.15 -20.28 -10.25
C GLY A 280 -12.90 -20.98 -9.72
N PHE A 281 -12.41 -21.95 -10.50
CA PHE A 281 -11.27 -22.79 -10.12
C PHE A 281 -9.98 -21.96 -10.01
N GLY A 282 -9.35 -21.96 -8.82
CA GLY A 282 -8.14 -21.18 -8.52
C GLY A 282 -8.38 -19.72 -8.13
N ALA A 283 -9.61 -19.30 -7.82
CA ALA A 283 -9.81 -18.07 -7.07
C ALA A 283 -9.16 -18.26 -5.69
N PHE A 284 -8.24 -17.38 -5.30
CA PHE A 284 -7.48 -17.50 -4.06
C PHE A 284 -8.43 -17.38 -2.85
N SER A 285 -8.99 -18.48 -2.35
CA SER A 285 -9.54 -18.50 -1.00
C SER A 285 -8.37 -18.55 -0.04
N THR A 286 -8.32 -17.65 0.93
CA THR A 286 -7.48 -17.82 2.12
C THR A 286 -7.95 -19.07 2.86
N SER A 287 -7.47 -20.25 2.43
CA SER A 287 -7.26 -21.44 3.24
C SER A 287 -6.97 -22.65 2.33
N LEU A 288 -5.69 -22.98 2.16
CA LEU A 288 -5.27 -24.40 2.09
C LEU A 288 -4.65 -24.86 3.43
N TYR A 289 -4.53 -23.96 4.42
CA TYR A 289 -3.87 -24.23 5.71
C TYR A 289 -4.63 -23.73 6.95
N CYS A 290 -5.81 -23.12 6.79
CA CYS A 290 -6.59 -22.64 7.94
C CYS A 290 -7.64 -23.69 8.33
N SER A 291 -7.27 -24.57 9.27
CA SER A 291 -8.12 -25.61 9.85
C SER A 291 -8.99 -25.11 11.02
N ARG A 292 -9.57 -23.90 10.89
CA ARG A 292 -10.53 -23.36 11.85
C ARG A 292 -11.66 -22.67 11.10
N HIS A 293 -12.89 -22.91 11.54
CA HIS A 293 -14.14 -22.35 11.03
C HIS A 293 -14.11 -20.81 10.91
N ILE A 294 -13.55 -20.28 9.83
CA ILE A 294 -13.68 -18.88 9.43
C ILE A 294 -14.68 -18.88 8.27
N GLU A 295 -15.81 -18.20 8.45
CA GLU A 295 -16.80 -18.01 7.39
C GLU A 295 -16.11 -17.41 6.16
N LEU A 296 -16.30 -18.02 4.99
CA LEU A 296 -15.80 -17.48 3.73
C LEU A 296 -16.34 -16.06 3.53
N PRO A 297 -15.50 -15.09 3.17
CA PRO A 297 -15.95 -13.71 3.05
C PRO A 297 -17.03 -13.59 1.96
N SER A 298 -18.04 -12.77 2.23
CA SER A 298 -19.21 -12.62 1.36
C SER A 298 -18.79 -12.18 -0.05
N THR A 299 -19.33 -12.86 -1.07
CA THR A 299 -19.13 -12.50 -2.48
C THR A 299 -20.16 -11.48 -2.98
N HIS A 300 -21.05 -11.01 -2.10
CA HIS A 300 -22.20 -10.17 -2.42
C HIS A 300 -21.82 -8.86 -3.14
N ILE A 301 -20.65 -8.30 -2.84
CA ILE A 301 -20.17 -7.09 -3.53
C ILE A 301 -20.00 -7.30 -5.04
N TRP A 302 -19.49 -8.46 -5.45
CA TRP A 302 -19.20 -8.77 -6.85
C TRP A 302 -20.48 -9.10 -7.61
N THR A 303 -21.41 -9.78 -6.95
CA THR A 303 -22.73 -10.11 -7.52
C THR A 303 -23.69 -8.91 -7.57
N ASN A 304 -23.29 -7.74 -7.05
CA ASN A 304 -24.08 -6.51 -7.14
C ASN A 304 -23.60 -5.55 -8.24
N LEU A 305 -22.46 -5.85 -8.87
CA LEU A 305 -21.95 -5.02 -9.95
C LEU A 305 -22.84 -5.13 -11.18
N THR A 306 -23.15 -3.97 -11.76
CA THR A 306 -23.94 -3.82 -12.99
C THR A 306 -23.11 -3.29 -14.15
N GLU A 307 -21.96 -2.70 -13.88
CA GLU A 307 -21.05 -2.17 -14.91
C GLU A 307 -19.62 -2.65 -14.70
N LEU A 308 -19.02 -3.14 -15.78
CA LEU A 308 -17.62 -3.54 -15.82
C LEU A 308 -16.93 -2.86 -17.01
N ASP A 309 -15.94 -2.02 -16.73
CA ASP A 309 -14.98 -1.54 -17.73
C ASP A 309 -13.66 -2.26 -17.55
N LEU A 310 -13.25 -3.01 -18.56
CA LEU A 310 -12.10 -3.90 -18.52
C LEU A 310 -11.16 -3.58 -19.68
N ARG A 311 -10.03 -2.94 -19.36
CA ARG A 311 -8.97 -2.60 -20.30
C ARG A 311 -7.70 -3.39 -20.00
N ILE A 312 -7.47 -4.41 -20.80
CA ILE A 312 -6.47 -5.45 -20.52
C ILE A 312 -5.26 -5.27 -21.42
N ARG A 313 -4.07 -5.19 -20.83
CA ARG A 313 -2.78 -5.30 -21.52
C ARG A 313 -2.70 -6.67 -22.20
N ASN A 314 -2.60 -6.72 -23.52
CA ASN A 314 -2.57 -7.99 -24.24
C ASN A 314 -1.18 -8.66 -24.09
N PRO A 315 -1.06 -9.82 -23.42
CA PRO A 315 0.25 -10.43 -23.19
C PRO A 315 0.91 -10.96 -24.47
N ALA A 316 0.15 -11.16 -25.55
CA ALA A 316 0.65 -11.66 -26.83
C ALA A 316 1.68 -10.72 -27.47
N VAL A 317 1.64 -9.42 -27.13
CA VAL A 317 2.58 -8.43 -27.67
C VAL A 317 4.03 -8.74 -27.29
N THR A 318 4.25 -9.32 -26.11
CA THR A 318 5.59 -9.61 -25.59
C THR A 318 6.21 -10.85 -26.21
N ARG A 319 5.37 -11.78 -26.71
CA ARG A 319 5.77 -13.13 -27.14
C ARG A 319 6.55 -13.93 -26.08
N ASN A 320 6.41 -13.55 -24.80
CA ASN A 320 7.09 -14.20 -23.68
C ASN A 320 6.30 -15.37 -23.09
N LEU A 321 5.02 -15.51 -23.44
CA LEU A 321 4.17 -16.60 -22.98
C LEU A 321 4.15 -17.75 -23.99
N SER A 322 4.22 -18.98 -23.48
CA SER A 322 3.93 -20.18 -24.27
C SER A 322 2.43 -20.25 -24.64
N ASP A 323 2.09 -21.05 -25.65
CA ASP A 323 0.69 -21.26 -26.07
C ASP A 323 -0.18 -21.77 -24.91
N ASN A 324 0.36 -22.65 -24.07
CA ASN A 324 -0.33 -23.16 -22.88
C ASN A 324 -0.60 -22.05 -21.85
N GLN A 325 0.36 -21.15 -21.62
CA GLN A 325 0.16 -19.99 -20.75
C GLN A 325 -0.86 -19.03 -21.34
N MET A 326 -0.83 -18.78 -22.65
CA MET A 326 -1.84 -17.97 -23.31
C MET A 326 -3.24 -18.57 -23.15
N MET A 327 -3.38 -19.88 -23.35
CA MET A 327 -4.65 -20.59 -23.14
C MET A 327 -5.11 -20.51 -21.69
N MET A 328 -4.20 -20.69 -20.72
CA MET A 328 -4.51 -20.52 -19.30
C MET A 328 -5.01 -19.11 -18.99
N PHE A 329 -4.38 -18.07 -19.56
CA PHE A 329 -4.83 -16.69 -19.39
C PHE A 329 -6.24 -16.48 -19.96
N LEU A 330 -6.51 -16.96 -21.16
CA LEU A 330 -7.83 -16.85 -21.78
C LEU A 330 -8.91 -17.57 -20.97
N GLN A 331 -8.59 -18.73 -20.39
CA GLN A 331 -9.47 -19.44 -19.45
C GLN A 331 -9.73 -18.61 -18.19
N VAL A 332 -8.70 -17.99 -17.61
CA VAL A 332 -8.84 -17.11 -16.43
C VAL A 332 -9.70 -15.90 -16.76
N LEU A 333 -9.49 -15.27 -17.92
CA LEU A 333 -10.28 -14.13 -18.37
C LEU A 333 -11.74 -14.51 -18.61
N GLU A 334 -12.00 -15.64 -19.27
CA GLU A 334 -13.36 -16.15 -19.48
C GLU A 334 -14.05 -16.43 -18.13
N ASP A 335 -13.37 -17.10 -17.19
CA ASP A 335 -13.91 -17.37 -15.86
C ASP A 335 -14.17 -16.09 -15.07
N TYR A 336 -13.30 -15.08 -15.21
CA TYR A 336 -13.49 -13.76 -14.61
C TYR A 336 -14.77 -13.11 -15.14
N LEU A 337 -14.95 -13.04 -16.47
CA LEU A 337 -16.16 -12.51 -17.08
C LEU A 337 -17.41 -13.33 -16.70
N ARG A 338 -17.29 -14.67 -16.67
CA ARG A 338 -18.34 -15.59 -16.21
C ARG A 338 -18.81 -15.28 -14.80
N SER A 339 -17.93 -14.81 -13.92
CA SER A 339 -18.36 -14.48 -12.56
C SER A 339 -19.39 -13.33 -12.49
N PHE A 340 -19.45 -12.45 -13.51
CA PHE A 340 -20.34 -11.29 -13.53
C PHE A 340 -21.55 -11.41 -14.47
N HIS A 341 -21.69 -12.53 -15.19
CA HIS A 341 -22.64 -12.65 -16.32
C HIS A 341 -24.13 -12.52 -15.96
N LEU A 342 -24.48 -12.77 -14.69
CA LEU A 342 -25.88 -12.71 -14.23
C LEU A 342 -26.35 -11.28 -13.98
N THR A 343 -25.43 -10.37 -13.63
CA THR A 343 -25.76 -9.07 -13.03
C THR A 343 -25.37 -7.88 -13.91
N LEU A 344 -24.37 -8.04 -14.77
CA LEU A 344 -23.92 -6.95 -15.64
C LEU A 344 -24.99 -6.51 -16.64
N ARG A 345 -25.13 -5.19 -16.72
CA ARG A 345 -25.96 -4.44 -17.66
C ARG A 345 -25.11 -3.67 -18.68
N CYS A 346 -23.90 -3.25 -18.31
CA CYS A 346 -22.94 -2.64 -19.21
C CYS A 346 -21.59 -3.38 -19.12
N LEU A 347 -21.03 -3.75 -20.27
CA LEU A 347 -19.70 -4.32 -20.38
C LEU A 347 -18.91 -3.51 -21.40
N ARG A 348 -17.78 -2.94 -20.96
CA ARG A 348 -16.79 -2.28 -21.81
C ARG A 348 -15.54 -3.15 -21.79
N PHE A 349 -15.14 -3.67 -22.94
CA PHE A 349 -14.04 -4.63 -23.06
C PHE A 349 -13.03 -4.16 -24.11
N VAL A 350 -11.81 -3.87 -23.69
CA VAL A 350 -10.78 -3.32 -24.58
C VAL A 350 -9.48 -4.09 -24.41
N TRP A 351 -8.91 -4.57 -25.51
CA TRP A 351 -7.51 -4.99 -25.53
C TRP A 351 -6.59 -3.79 -25.75
N LEU A 352 -5.63 -3.62 -24.85
CA LEU A 352 -4.53 -2.66 -24.98
C LEU A 352 -3.33 -3.34 -25.63
N ASP A 353 -2.42 -2.54 -26.18
CA ASP A 353 -1.15 -2.93 -26.81
C ASP A 353 -1.25 -3.75 -28.11
N ALA A 354 -2.13 -4.75 -28.19
CA ALA A 354 -2.34 -5.58 -29.40
C ALA A 354 -3.78 -6.13 -29.50
N PRO A 355 -4.30 -6.40 -30.71
CA PRO A 355 -5.62 -7.00 -30.89
C PRO A 355 -5.75 -8.39 -30.25
N GLY A 356 -6.90 -8.70 -29.65
CA GLY A 356 -7.14 -9.98 -28.99
C GLY A 356 -8.52 -10.57 -29.25
N PRO A 357 -8.76 -11.84 -28.87
CA PRO A 357 -10.05 -12.51 -29.08
C PRO A 357 -11.21 -11.78 -28.39
N SER A 358 -12.40 -11.86 -29.01
CA SER A 358 -13.64 -11.30 -28.48
C SER A 358 -14.21 -12.18 -27.35
N PRO A 359 -14.81 -11.58 -26.30
CA PRO A 359 -15.45 -12.35 -25.23
C PRO A 359 -16.64 -13.18 -25.71
N LEU A 360 -17.19 -12.88 -26.89
CA LEU A 360 -18.31 -13.59 -27.50
C LEU A 360 -17.94 -14.96 -28.07
N ILE A 361 -16.67 -15.15 -28.41
CA ILE A 361 -16.15 -16.38 -29.05
C ILE A 361 -15.27 -17.21 -28.11
N PHE A 362 -15.13 -16.83 -26.83
CA PHE A 362 -14.33 -17.60 -25.87
C PHE A 362 -14.82 -19.03 -25.69
N GLY A 363 -16.12 -19.27 -25.73
CA GLY A 363 -16.64 -20.64 -25.65
C GLY A 363 -16.17 -21.52 -26.82
N ASP A 364 -16.11 -20.96 -28.03
CA ASP A 364 -15.61 -21.68 -29.20
C ASP A 364 -14.09 -21.90 -29.10
N LEU A 365 -13.34 -20.86 -28.73
CA LEU A 365 -11.89 -20.90 -28.63
C LEU A 365 -11.38 -21.83 -27.51
N LEU A 366 -12.12 -21.92 -26.41
CA LEU A 366 -11.73 -22.68 -25.22
C LEU A 366 -12.44 -24.03 -25.13
N GLU A 367 -13.24 -24.40 -26.13
CA GLU A 367 -14.06 -25.62 -26.15
C GLU A 367 -14.96 -25.74 -24.90
N ARG A 368 -15.57 -24.61 -24.51
CA ARG A 368 -16.38 -24.48 -23.29
C ARG A 368 -17.82 -24.05 -23.61
N ARG A 369 -18.72 -24.34 -22.67
CA ARG A 369 -20.11 -23.86 -22.75
C ARG A 369 -20.13 -22.34 -22.87
N HIS A 370 -20.77 -21.85 -23.93
CA HIS A 370 -20.85 -20.42 -24.19
C HIS A 370 -21.62 -19.67 -23.10
N LEU A 371 -21.11 -18.48 -22.78
CA LEU A 371 -21.79 -17.53 -21.92
C LEU A 371 -23.02 -16.93 -22.62
N ILE A 372 -24.11 -16.79 -21.87
CA ILE A 372 -25.29 -16.03 -22.30
C ILE A 372 -25.53 -14.91 -21.28
N TRP A 373 -25.34 -13.68 -21.72
CA TRP A 373 -25.49 -12.46 -20.94
C TRP A 373 -26.92 -11.92 -21.02
N ARG A 374 -27.82 -12.55 -20.28
CA ARG A 374 -29.26 -12.25 -20.36
C ARG A 374 -29.61 -10.84 -19.88
N SER A 375 -28.85 -10.30 -18.94
CA SER A 375 -29.11 -9.00 -18.31
C SER A 375 -28.39 -7.83 -19.00
N LEU A 376 -27.47 -8.11 -19.92
CA LEU A 376 -26.61 -7.11 -20.55
C LEU A 376 -27.40 -6.27 -21.56
N GLN A 377 -27.31 -4.95 -21.43
CA GLN A 377 -28.06 -3.96 -22.22
C GLN A 377 -27.13 -3.14 -23.13
N GLU A 378 -25.88 -2.93 -22.72
CA GLU A 378 -24.88 -2.20 -23.47
C GLU A 378 -23.57 -3.00 -23.54
N PHE A 379 -23.04 -3.15 -24.74
CA PHE A 379 -21.76 -3.78 -25.00
C PHE A 379 -20.85 -2.82 -25.77
N CYS A 380 -19.72 -2.48 -25.18
CA CYS A 380 -18.69 -1.69 -25.82
C CYS A 380 -17.44 -2.54 -26.00
N TYR A 381 -16.81 -2.49 -27.18
CA TYR A 381 -15.58 -3.24 -27.43
C TYR A 381 -14.52 -2.39 -28.11
N GLY A 382 -13.26 -2.72 -27.87
CA GLY A 382 -12.11 -2.12 -28.54
C GLY A 382 -11.02 -3.14 -28.84
N ASN A 383 -10.42 -3.04 -30.01
CA ASN A 383 -9.24 -3.84 -30.41
C ASN A 383 -9.47 -5.37 -30.34
N ILE A 384 -10.63 -5.85 -30.79
CA ILE A 384 -10.95 -7.29 -30.85
C ILE A 384 -10.69 -7.87 -32.24
N ASN A 385 -10.30 -9.15 -32.28
CA ASN A 385 -10.19 -9.97 -33.48
C ASN A 385 -11.57 -10.50 -33.90
N GLY A 386 -11.75 -10.76 -35.20
CA GLY A 386 -12.95 -11.44 -35.70
C GLY A 386 -14.25 -10.69 -35.39
N ILE A 387 -14.28 -9.38 -35.67
CA ILE A 387 -15.44 -8.51 -35.39
C ILE A 387 -16.70 -9.06 -36.06
N LYS A 388 -16.60 -9.48 -37.33
CA LYS A 388 -17.75 -10.00 -38.08
C LYS A 388 -18.36 -11.23 -37.39
N GLN A 389 -17.53 -12.22 -37.07
CA GLN A 389 -17.95 -13.45 -36.37
C GLN A 389 -18.53 -13.13 -34.99
N SER A 390 -17.94 -12.16 -34.27
CA SER A 390 -18.43 -11.73 -32.97
C SER A 390 -19.82 -11.11 -33.05
N LEU A 391 -20.07 -10.26 -34.04
CA LEU A 391 -21.36 -9.59 -34.23
C LEU A 391 -22.45 -10.56 -34.72
N GLU A 392 -22.09 -11.60 -35.48
CA GLU A 392 -23.01 -12.65 -35.91
C GLU A 392 -23.60 -13.44 -34.72
N VAL A 393 -22.78 -13.74 -33.71
CA VAL A 393 -23.23 -14.50 -32.53
C VAL A 393 -23.81 -13.61 -31.42
N LEU A 394 -23.66 -12.28 -31.52
CA LEU A 394 -24.08 -11.32 -30.48
C LEU A 394 -25.56 -11.47 -30.09
N PRO A 395 -26.53 -11.60 -31.01
CA PRO A 395 -27.95 -11.74 -30.63
C PRO A 395 -28.25 -12.99 -29.80
N VAL A 396 -27.46 -14.06 -30.00
CA VAL A 396 -27.62 -15.33 -29.26
C VAL A 396 -26.92 -15.25 -27.90
N ARG A 397 -25.75 -14.63 -27.83
CA ARG A 397 -24.93 -14.55 -26.61
C ARG A 397 -25.31 -13.39 -25.70
N MET A 398 -25.87 -12.31 -26.22
CA MET A 398 -26.23 -11.10 -25.49
C MET A 398 -27.61 -10.59 -25.96
N PRO A 399 -28.69 -11.37 -25.75
CA PRO A 399 -29.99 -11.13 -26.39
C PRO A 399 -30.68 -9.83 -25.99
N SER A 400 -30.30 -9.24 -24.86
CA SER A 400 -30.91 -8.02 -24.32
C SER A 400 -30.16 -6.73 -24.68
N VAL A 401 -29.07 -6.82 -25.46
CA VAL A 401 -28.24 -5.66 -25.81
C VAL A 401 -28.97 -4.78 -26.81
N LYS A 402 -29.08 -3.50 -26.47
CA LYS A 402 -29.73 -2.45 -27.29
C LYS A 402 -28.72 -1.50 -27.93
N SER A 403 -27.51 -1.43 -27.37
CA SER A 403 -26.46 -0.51 -27.80
C SER A 403 -25.13 -1.25 -27.90
N VAL A 404 -24.51 -1.17 -29.08
CA VAL A 404 -23.17 -1.67 -29.34
C VAL A 404 -22.27 -0.51 -29.78
N LYS A 405 -21.16 -0.29 -29.08
CA LYS A 405 -20.25 0.84 -29.35
C LYS A 405 -18.82 0.35 -29.54
N VAL A 406 -18.11 0.99 -30.47
CA VAL A 406 -16.68 0.76 -30.68
C VAL A 406 -15.90 1.80 -29.87
N LEU A 407 -14.98 1.34 -29.04
CA LEU A 407 -14.07 2.19 -28.26
C LEU A 407 -12.72 2.28 -28.95
N ARG A 408 -12.13 3.48 -28.97
CA ARG A 408 -10.75 3.67 -29.43
C ARG A 408 -9.80 3.13 -28.37
N SER A 409 -8.75 2.42 -28.81
CA SER A 409 -7.61 2.06 -27.97
C SER A 409 -6.75 3.31 -27.76
N SER A 410 -7.04 4.09 -26.71
CA SER A 410 -6.19 5.18 -26.25
C SER A 410 -5.50 4.79 -24.96
#